data_AF-A0A0D8L6B1-F1
#
_entry.id   AF-A0A0D8L6B1-F1
#
_cell.length_a   1.000
_cell.length_b   1.000
_cell.length_c   1.000
_cell.angle_alpha   90.00
_cell.angle_beta   90.00
_cell.angle_gamma   90.00
#
_symmetry.space_group_name_H-M   'P 1'
#
loop_
_entity.id
_entity.type
_entity.pdbx_description
1 polymer ?
#
loop_
_entity_poly.entity_id
_entity_poly.type
_entity_poly.pdbx_seq_one_letter_code
_entity_poly.pdbx_strand_id
1 'polypeptide(L)'
;TQTRTDLQAVIDRVKTAGAKPLLMQIRIPPNYGKRYTERFSALYPALAQENAVPLIPFYMEAVVTNPQWIQDDGIHPNAAAQPYVTDWMDKTLLPYLQ
;
A
#
# COMPACT_ATOMS: atom_id res chain seq x y z
N THR A 1 4.65 4.54 16.37
CA THR A 1 3.21 4.90 16.32
C THR A 1 2.42 3.62 16.48
N GLN A 2 1.15 3.68 16.91
CA GLN A 2 0.30 2.49 17.01
C GLN A 2 0.27 1.71 15.68
N THR A 3 0.07 2.40 14.56
CA THR A 3 0.13 1.81 13.21
C THR A 3 1.41 1.03 12.93
N ARG A 4 2.58 1.54 13.33
CA ARG A 4 3.85 0.82 13.14
C ARG A 4 3.89 -0.48 13.94
N THR A 5 3.44 -0.43 15.19
CA THR A 5 3.37 -1.61 16.07
C THR A 5 2.42 -2.66 15.49
N ASP A 6 1.26 -2.25 15.00
CA ASP A 6 0.27 -3.15 14.43
C ASP A 6 0.75 -3.79 13.13
N LEU A 7 1.36 -3.00 12.24
CA LEU A 7 1.94 -3.53 10.99
C LEU A 7 3.08 -4.51 11.26
N GLN A 8 3.95 -4.24 12.24
CA GLN A 8 4.98 -5.19 12.67
C GLN A 8 4.35 -6.50 13.14
N ALA A 9 3.33 -6.43 14.00
CA ALA A 9 2.64 -7.62 14.49
C ALA A 9 1.97 -8.44 13.36
N VAL A 10 1.45 -7.78 12.31
CA VAL A 10 0.92 -8.46 11.12
C VAL A 10 2.04 -9.16 10.34
N ILE A 11 3.17 -8.48 10.10
CA ILE A 11 4.33 -9.07 9.41
C ILE A 11 4.83 -10.31 10.16
N ASP A 12 4.96 -10.23 11.50
CA ASP A 12 5.41 -11.33 12.34
C ASP A 12 4.46 -12.52 12.28
N ARG A 13 3.15 -12.29 12.31
CA ARG A 13 2.12 -13.34 12.20
C ARG A 13 2.18 -14.05 10.85
N VAL A 14 2.32 -13.29 9.75
CA VAL A 14 2.43 -13.87 8.41
C VAL A 14 3.68 -14.75 8.30
N LYS A 15 4.85 -14.27 8.77
CA LYS A 15 6.09 -15.05 8.79
C LYS A 15 5.97 -16.30 9.68
N THR A 16 5.38 -16.17 10.87
CA THR A 16 5.17 -17.29 11.80
C THR A 16 4.27 -18.37 11.19
N ALA A 17 3.30 -17.99 10.37
CA ALA A 17 2.45 -18.92 9.64
C ALA A 17 3.16 -19.59 8.43
N GLY A 18 4.44 -19.29 8.17
CA GLY A 18 5.19 -19.83 7.03
C GLY A 18 4.85 -19.16 5.70
N ALA A 19 4.14 -18.03 5.70
CA ALA A 19 3.80 -17.27 4.51
C ALA A 19 4.81 -16.13 4.26
N LYS A 20 4.87 -15.67 3.00
CA LYS A 20 5.74 -14.55 2.57
C LYS A 20 4.95 -13.24 2.62
N PRO A 21 5.26 -12.28 3.51
CA PRO A 21 4.59 -10.98 3.52
C PRO A 21 5.04 -10.13 2.33
N LEU A 22 4.09 -9.46 1.67
CA LEU A 22 4.34 -8.35 0.74
C LEU A 22 3.70 -7.10 1.35
N LEU A 23 4.48 -6.02 1.52
CA LEU A 23 4.00 -4.79 2.14
C LEU A 23 3.77 -3.74 1.04
N MET A 24 2.57 -3.17 0.95
CA MET A 24 2.31 -2.07 0.02
C MET A 24 2.58 -0.71 0.67
N GLN A 25 3.25 0.19 -0.05
CA GLN A 25 3.34 1.60 0.33
C GLN A 25 1.95 2.21 0.40
N ILE A 26 1.68 3.02 1.42
CA ILE A 26 0.45 3.82 1.51
C ILE A 26 0.80 5.30 1.65
N ARG A 27 0.00 6.14 1.00
CA ARG A 27 -0.03 7.59 1.22
C ARG A 27 -1.43 8.02 1.64
N ILE A 28 -1.48 9.12 2.38
CA ILE A 28 -2.74 9.71 2.84
C ILE A 28 -2.86 11.15 2.32
N PRO A 29 -4.07 11.68 2.19
CA PRO A 29 -4.28 13.00 1.59
C PRO A 29 -3.58 14.13 2.36
N PRO A 30 -3.25 15.25 1.68
CA PRO A 30 -2.46 16.33 2.29
C PRO A 30 -3.21 17.12 3.37
N ASN A 31 -4.55 16.99 3.47
CA ASN A 31 -5.37 17.66 4.49
C ASN A 31 -5.06 17.19 5.94
N TYR A 32 -4.31 16.10 6.12
CA TYR A 32 -3.79 15.67 7.43
C TYR A 32 -2.52 16.42 7.88
N GLY A 33 -1.99 17.31 7.04
CA GLY A 33 -0.81 18.11 7.32
C GLY A 33 0.50 17.42 6.98
N LYS A 34 1.40 18.16 6.31
CA LYS A 34 2.66 17.67 5.74
C LYS A 34 3.46 16.77 6.69
N ARG A 35 3.72 17.26 7.92
CA ARG A 35 4.49 16.52 8.94
C ARG A 35 3.88 15.15 9.27
N TYR A 36 2.55 15.04 9.30
CA TYR A 36 1.89 13.77 9.58
C TYR A 36 1.95 12.85 8.37
N THR A 37 1.63 13.36 7.17
CA THR A 37 1.66 12.58 5.92
C THR A 37 3.05 12.00 5.62
N GLU A 38 4.13 12.75 5.86
CA GLU A 38 5.51 12.28 5.68
C GLU A 38 5.86 11.20 6.69
N ARG A 39 5.55 11.43 7.98
CA ARG A 39 5.81 10.43 9.04
C ARG A 39 5.02 9.14 8.83
N PHE A 40 3.78 9.25 8.36
CA PHE A 40 2.93 8.10 8.07
C PHE A 40 3.48 7.30 6.87
N SER A 41 3.77 7.99 5.76
CA SER A 41 4.28 7.35 4.55
C SER A 41 5.64 6.68 4.78
N ALA A 42 6.49 7.25 5.66
CA ALA A 42 7.80 6.70 6.01
C ALA A 42 7.76 5.41 6.84
N LEU A 43 6.60 5.03 7.41
CA LEU A 43 6.46 3.78 8.17
C LEU A 43 6.71 2.55 7.28
N TYR A 44 6.18 2.58 6.06
CA TYR A 44 6.20 1.44 5.14
C TYR A 44 7.61 1.05 4.65
N PRO A 45 8.45 1.97 4.12
CA PRO A 45 9.81 1.62 3.72
C PRO A 45 10.69 1.21 4.91
N ALA A 46 10.51 1.84 6.08
CA ALA A 46 11.24 1.46 7.29
C ALA A 46 10.90 0.01 7.71
N LEU A 47 9.61 -0.33 7.79
CA LEU A 47 9.18 -1.69 8.12
C LEU A 47 9.62 -2.72 7.06
N ALA A 48 9.55 -2.36 5.77
CA ALA A 48 10.00 -3.24 4.70
C ALA A 48 11.49 -3.58 4.82
N GLN A 49 12.33 -2.57 5.06
CA GLN A 49 13.76 -2.72 5.24
C GLN A 49 14.10 -3.53 6.50
N GLU A 50 13.54 -3.16 7.65
CA GLU A 50 13.81 -3.82 8.94
C GLU A 50 13.42 -5.30 8.92
N ASN A 51 12.36 -5.65 8.19
CA ASN A 51 11.85 -7.01 8.11
C ASN A 51 12.35 -7.79 6.89
N ALA A 52 13.14 -7.18 6.01
CA ALA A 52 13.54 -7.74 4.72
C ALA A 52 12.33 -8.29 3.92
N VAL A 53 11.24 -7.53 3.86
CA VAL A 53 10.05 -7.87 3.06
C VAL A 53 9.94 -6.95 1.85
N PRO A 54 9.43 -7.43 0.71
CA PRO A 54 9.21 -6.58 -0.45
C PRO A 54 8.28 -5.41 -0.16
N LEU A 55 8.65 -4.22 -0.64
CA LEU A 55 7.80 -3.04 -0.66
C LEU A 55 7.18 -2.86 -2.05
N ILE A 56 5.87 -3.08 -2.14
CA ILE A 56 5.07 -2.88 -3.34
C ILE A 56 4.67 -1.40 -3.45
N PRO A 57 4.77 -0.75 -4.64
CA PRO A 57 4.35 0.65 -4.79
C PRO A 57 2.85 0.86 -4.55
N PHE A 58 2.42 2.10 -4.38
CA PHE A 58 1.02 2.42 -4.09
C PHE A 58 0.22 2.59 -5.39
N TYR A 59 -0.54 1.58 -5.81
CA TYR A 59 -1.30 1.62 -7.08
C TYR A 59 -2.22 2.83 -7.23
N MET A 60 -2.74 3.33 -6.10
CA MET A 60 -3.63 4.49 -6.08
C MET A 60 -2.96 5.77 -6.60
N GLU A 61 -1.63 5.88 -6.58
CA GLU A 61 -0.92 7.03 -7.18
C GLU A 61 -1.28 7.23 -8.64
N ALA A 62 -1.47 6.15 -9.40
CA ALA A 62 -1.94 6.23 -10.78
C ALA A 62 -3.45 6.43 -10.84
N VAL A 63 -4.22 5.76 -9.98
CA VAL A 63 -5.69 5.78 -10.03
C VAL A 63 -6.27 7.17 -9.74
N VAL A 64 -5.74 7.87 -8.73
CA VAL A 64 -6.24 9.20 -8.33
C VAL A 64 -6.01 10.28 -9.38
N THR A 65 -5.18 10.02 -10.40
CA THR A 65 -4.97 10.96 -11.51
C THR A 65 -6.10 10.95 -12.54
N ASN A 66 -6.99 9.94 -12.50
CA ASN A 66 -8.15 9.84 -13.38
C ASN A 66 -9.44 10.07 -12.58
N PRO A 67 -10.08 11.25 -12.68
CA PRO A 67 -11.31 11.55 -11.95
C PRO A 67 -12.47 10.59 -12.26
N GLN A 68 -12.51 10.00 -13.46
CA GLN A 68 -13.57 9.05 -13.84
C GLN A 68 -13.44 7.69 -13.13
N TRP A 69 -12.32 7.46 -12.45
CA TRP A 69 -12.05 6.24 -11.70
C TRP A 69 -12.31 6.39 -10.20
N ILE A 70 -12.72 7.56 -9.72
CA ILE A 70 -12.93 7.83 -8.30
C ILE A 70 -14.43 7.89 -8.00
N GLN A 71 -14.82 7.40 -6.82
CA GLN A 71 -16.19 7.49 -6.29
C GLN A 71 -16.49 8.91 -5.81
N ASP A 72 -17.76 9.19 -5.51
CA ASP A 72 -18.21 10.51 -5.07
C ASP A 72 -17.54 10.99 -3.76
N ASP A 73 -16.97 10.07 -2.97
CA ASP A 73 -16.22 10.40 -1.75
C ASP A 73 -14.81 10.97 -2.01
N GLY A 74 -14.35 10.95 -3.26
CA GLY A 74 -13.07 11.53 -3.68
C GLY A 74 -11.83 10.73 -3.26
N ILE A 75 -11.99 9.53 -2.69
CA ILE A 75 -10.86 8.73 -2.17
C ILE A 75 -10.86 7.28 -2.64
N HIS A 76 -12.02 6.68 -2.92
CA HIS A 76 -12.09 5.28 -3.30
C HIS A 76 -12.17 5.10 -4.83
N PRO A 77 -11.50 4.08 -5.39
CA PRO A 77 -11.68 3.72 -6.78
C PRO A 77 -13.08 3.16 -7.02
N ASN A 78 -13.70 3.52 -8.14
CA ASN A 78 -14.97 2.96 -8.58
C ASN A 78 -14.78 1.69 -9.42
N ALA A 79 -15.87 1.14 -9.96
CA ALA A 79 -15.84 -0.09 -10.77
C ALA A 79 -15.03 0.06 -12.07
N ALA A 80 -15.01 1.25 -12.68
CA ALA A 80 -14.29 1.50 -13.93
C ALA A 80 -12.75 1.47 -13.75
N ALA A 81 -12.27 1.67 -12.51
CA ALA A 81 -10.85 1.57 -12.18
C ALA A 81 -10.35 0.12 -12.07
N GLN A 82 -11.25 -0.83 -11.78
CA GLN A 82 -10.87 -2.19 -11.38
C GLN A 82 -10.05 -2.94 -12.45
N PRO A 83 -10.36 -2.87 -13.76
CA PRO A 83 -9.54 -3.50 -14.79
C PRO A 83 -8.07 -3.02 -14.77
N TYR A 84 -7.86 -1.71 -14.57
CA TYR A 84 -6.52 -1.16 -14.41
C TYR A 84 -5.83 -1.66 -13.14
N VAL A 85 -6.55 -1.69 -12.01
CA VAL A 85 -6.00 -2.17 -10.74
C VAL A 85 -5.58 -3.63 -10.84
N THR A 86 -6.40 -4.49 -11.46
CA THR A 86 -6.07 -5.90 -11.69
C THR A 86 -4.82 -6.05 -12.55
N ASP A 87 -4.76 -5.39 -13.71
CA ASP A 87 -3.58 -5.44 -14.58
C ASP A 87 -2.30 -4.95 -13.88
N TRP A 88 -2.43 -3.91 -13.06
CA TRP A 88 -1.32 -3.36 -12.29
C TRP A 88 -0.85 -4.34 -11.21
N MET A 89 -1.78 -4.97 -10.48
CA MET A 89 -1.48 -5.96 -9.45
C MET A 89 -0.82 -7.20 -10.07
N ASP A 90 -1.38 -7.73 -11.16
CA ASP A 90 -0.84 -8.91 -11.84
C ASP A 90 0.62 -8.67 -12.27
N LYS A 91 0.90 -7.57 -12.97
CA LYS A 91 2.27 -7.24 -13.41
C LYS A 91 3.23 -7.03 -12.23
N THR A 92 2.75 -6.42 -11.15
CA THR A 92 3.59 -6.05 -10.01
C THR A 92 3.84 -7.24 -9.07
N LEU A 93 2.86 -8.13 -8.91
CA LEU A 93 2.93 -9.27 -8.00
C LEU A 93 3.56 -10.50 -8.64
N LEU A 94 3.51 -10.64 -9.98
CA LEU A 94 4.03 -11.79 -10.71
C LEU A 94 5.46 -12.21 -10.30
N PRO A 95 6.44 -11.31 -10.09
CA PRO A 95 7.79 -11.69 -9.65
C PRO A 95 7.85 -12.34 -8.26
N TYR A 96 6.83 -12.18 -7.44
CA TYR A 96 6.77 -12.69 -6.06
C TYR A 96 5.96 -13.98 -5.90
N LEU A 97 5.26 -14.41 -6.96
CA LEU A 97 4.38 -15.58 -6.97
C LEU A 97 5.05 -16.85 -7.51
N GLN A 98 6.34 -16.78 -7.85
CA GLN A 98 7.15 -17.91 -8.33
C GLN A 98 7.85 -18.66 -7.20
#